data_AF-A0A940Y959-F1
#
_entry.id   AF-A0A940Y959-F1
#
_cell.length_a   1.000
_cell.length_b   1.000
_cell.length_c   1.000
_cell.angle_alpha   90.00
_cell.angle_beta   90.00
_cell.angle_gamma   90.00
#
_symmetry.space_group_name_H-M   'P 1'
#
loop_
_entity.id
_entity.type
_entity.pdbx_description
1 polymer ?
#
loop_
_entity_poly.entity_id
_entity_poly.type
_entity_poly.pdbx_seq_one_letter_code
_entity_poly.pdbx_strand_id
1 'polypeptide(L)'
;MDDTTIRQAVIVAYQRLSAGVGRCGLRWVQAQGECLALGFDPLQRSRRRLPRRLMVNGCPVPLAWFAAPQPMRAQAWMRIEASPSSPMGSGTLAAVLRSRDSPDTLLGLTAGHVLNHGRFGDAVVVHPADAAQPVVSGQLYDWLPDVGVGLSVDLDAALVTLPANAIDLLADRLDWPRAARRDVPVFSPVTLLTRHHRIGGELQWPLTTLVQAGPQQYTMNNALCYQLDGSSVPGDSGAPLWDDEEQLIGVHLGAAPAGAAGNGVGTPIARVLDWAEADVVTRSSLGALALGTTVSTPAPVLPNLGDDDTVARTLWGEARNQGTTGMEAVAHVIFNRQADRRWRGKGGLAAICLQPAQFSCWNAKDPNRRLCLTVDNSDPAFVLAQAAVAQVRAARVADPSADPTHGATHYHAKGVLPFWAPAGEHTVTIGQHLFYRNVP
;
A
#
# COMPACT_ATOMS: atom_id res chain seq x y z
N MET A 1 45.04 20.41 -26.16
CA MET A 1 45.11 21.58 -25.24
C MET A 1 45.42 21.00 -23.87
N ASP A 2 46.37 21.55 -23.12
CA ASP A 2 46.65 21.02 -21.78
C ASP A 2 45.49 21.32 -20.80
N ASP A 3 45.32 20.45 -19.81
CA ASP A 3 44.23 20.51 -18.82
C ASP A 3 44.24 21.84 -18.06
N THR A 4 45.42 22.42 -17.84
CA THR A 4 45.61 23.70 -17.15
C THR A 4 45.02 24.89 -17.94
N THR A 5 45.24 24.95 -19.25
CA THR A 5 44.74 26.02 -20.13
C THR A 5 43.22 25.94 -20.26
N ILE A 6 42.65 24.73 -20.34
CA ILE A 6 41.20 24.52 -20.35
C ILE A 6 40.59 24.98 -19.02
N ARG A 7 41.19 24.60 -17.89
CA ARG A 7 40.74 25.01 -16.55
C ARG A 7 40.70 26.53 -16.39
N GLN A 8 41.75 27.24 -16.81
CA GLN A 8 41.80 28.70 -16.73
C GLN A 8 40.73 29.37 -17.60
N ALA A 9 40.54 28.90 -18.84
CA ALA A 9 39.52 29.45 -19.73
C ALA A 9 38.09 29.21 -19.22
N VAL A 10 37.82 28.05 -18.61
CA VAL A 10 36.52 27.74 -17.98
C VAL A 10 36.29 28.59 -16.73
N ILE A 11 37.30 28.82 -15.90
CA ILE A 11 37.19 29.72 -14.73
C ILE A 11 36.89 31.16 -15.17
N VAL A 12 37.54 31.65 -16.23
CA VAL A 12 37.28 33.00 -16.77
C VAL A 12 35.87 33.10 -17.37
N ALA A 13 35.42 32.09 -18.11
CA ALA A 13 34.05 32.03 -18.63
C ALA A 13 33.01 31.94 -17.51
N TYR A 14 33.30 31.16 -16.47
CA TYR A 14 32.50 31.04 -15.25
C TYR A 14 32.37 32.40 -14.55
N GLN A 15 33.48 33.11 -14.32
CA GLN A 15 33.49 34.43 -13.69
C GLN A 15 32.65 35.46 -14.47
N ARG A 16 32.65 35.38 -15.81
CA ARG A 16 31.80 36.22 -16.68
C ARG A 16 30.31 35.88 -16.59
N LEU A 17 29.98 34.60 -16.44
CA LEU A 17 28.59 34.13 -16.28
C LEU A 17 28.04 34.38 -14.86
N SER A 18 28.90 34.30 -13.84
CA SER A 18 28.53 34.49 -12.42
C SER A 18 28.47 35.96 -11.99
N ALA A 19 28.94 36.91 -12.81
CA ALA A 19 28.95 38.34 -12.48
C ALA A 19 27.55 38.97 -12.29
N GLY A 20 26.46 38.22 -12.49
CA GLY A 20 25.08 38.65 -12.21
C GLY A 20 24.19 37.60 -11.53
N VAL A 21 24.73 36.45 -11.11
CA VAL A 21 23.96 35.34 -10.52
C VAL A 21 24.69 34.86 -9.27
N GLY A 22 24.02 34.89 -8.12
CA GLY A 22 24.61 34.59 -6.82
C GLY A 22 25.27 33.21 -6.74
N ARG A 23 26.41 33.17 -6.03
CA ARG A 23 27.24 32.01 -5.64
C ARG A 23 26.87 30.65 -6.26
N CYS A 24 27.43 30.37 -7.42
CA CYS A 24 27.51 29.02 -7.99
C CYS A 24 28.77 28.29 -7.45
N GLY A 25 28.79 26.97 -7.50
CA GLY A 25 30.00 26.15 -7.30
C GLY A 25 30.44 25.54 -8.64
N LEU A 26 31.74 25.33 -8.83
CA LEU A 26 32.27 24.64 -10.02
C LEU A 26 33.03 23.39 -9.59
N ARG A 27 32.71 22.23 -10.17
CA ARG A 27 33.45 20.97 -9.96
C ARG A 27 33.85 20.35 -11.30
N TRP A 28 35.05 19.76 -11.32
CA TRP A 28 35.65 19.15 -12.51
C TRP A 28 35.61 17.63 -12.39
N VAL A 29 35.20 16.94 -13.46
CA VAL A 29 35.25 15.48 -13.56
C VAL A 29 35.79 15.11 -14.94
N GLN A 30 36.82 14.27 -14.98
CA GLN A 30 37.48 13.84 -16.20
C GLN A 30 36.96 12.45 -16.57
N ALA A 31 36.29 12.31 -17.72
CA ALA A 31 35.78 11.03 -18.20
C ALA A 31 36.41 10.71 -19.56
N GLN A 32 37.25 9.67 -19.59
CA GLN A 32 37.77 9.03 -20.82
C GLN A 32 38.17 9.99 -21.98
N GLY A 33 38.95 11.03 -21.67
CA GLY A 33 39.50 11.94 -22.70
C GLY A 33 38.64 13.15 -23.06
N GLU A 34 37.40 13.26 -22.55
CA GLU A 34 36.56 14.46 -22.67
C GLU A 34 36.48 15.21 -21.33
N CYS A 35 36.55 16.54 -21.39
CA CYS A 35 36.43 17.43 -20.23
C CYS A 35 34.95 17.75 -19.98
N LEU A 36 34.41 17.35 -18.82
CA LEU A 36 33.06 17.70 -18.39
C LEU A 36 33.12 18.78 -17.29
N ALA A 37 32.45 19.91 -17.49
CA ALA A 37 32.32 20.97 -16.49
C ALA A 37 30.94 20.94 -15.82
N LEU A 38 30.92 21.00 -14.48
CA LEU A 38 29.71 20.99 -13.66
C LEU A 38 29.45 22.39 -13.09
N GLY A 39 28.26 22.94 -13.33
CA GLY A 39 27.80 24.21 -12.75
C GLY A 39 26.46 24.05 -12.02
N PHE A 40 26.30 24.76 -10.90
CA PHE A 40 25.08 24.81 -10.11
C PHE A 40 24.33 26.13 -10.32
N ASP A 41 23.03 26.09 -10.61
CA ASP A 41 22.14 27.27 -10.56
C ASP A 41 21.24 27.16 -9.32
N PRO A 42 21.50 27.93 -8.26
CA PRO A 42 20.76 27.81 -7.01
C PRO A 42 19.38 28.50 -7.03
N LEU A 43 19.05 29.28 -8.06
CA LEU A 43 17.84 30.10 -8.08
C LEU A 43 17.22 30.10 -9.49
N GLN A 44 16.48 29.03 -9.84
CA GLN A 44 15.64 28.97 -11.05
C GLN A 44 14.58 30.09 -11.06
N ARG A 45 14.97 31.32 -11.40
CA ARG A 45 14.02 32.43 -11.65
C ARG A 45 14.23 33.12 -12.99
N SER A 46 15.23 32.75 -13.78
CA SER A 46 15.44 33.35 -15.11
C SER A 46 15.03 32.39 -16.23
N ARG A 47 14.13 32.83 -17.12
CA ARG A 47 13.72 32.10 -18.34
C ARG A 47 14.83 32.03 -19.42
N ARG A 48 16.10 32.21 -19.07
CA ARG A 48 17.21 32.11 -20.03
C ARG A 48 17.66 30.66 -20.13
N ARG A 49 17.62 30.10 -21.34
CA ARG A 49 18.18 28.76 -21.62
C ARG A 49 19.70 28.82 -21.41
N LEU A 50 20.19 28.05 -20.44
CA LEU A 50 21.62 27.90 -20.20
C LEU A 50 22.26 27.11 -21.37
N PRO A 51 23.48 27.48 -21.79
CA PRO A 51 24.16 26.81 -22.90
C PRO A 51 24.57 25.38 -22.50
N ARG A 52 24.36 24.41 -23.39
CA ARG A 52 24.77 23.00 -23.21
C ARG A 52 26.24 22.74 -23.51
N ARG A 53 26.93 23.73 -24.11
CA ARG A 53 28.34 23.66 -24.50
C ARG A 53 29.00 25.01 -24.25
N LEU A 54 30.23 25.00 -23.77
CA LEU A 54 31.08 26.17 -23.59
C LEU A 54 32.19 26.17 -24.64
N MET A 55 32.41 27.29 -25.32
CA MET A 55 33.53 27.42 -26.25
C MET A 55 34.79 27.83 -25.48
N VAL A 56 35.79 26.96 -25.46
CA VAL A 56 37.09 27.20 -24.83
C VAL A 56 38.15 27.22 -25.94
N ASN A 57 38.71 28.40 -26.21
CA ASN A 57 39.69 28.61 -27.30
C ASN A 57 39.27 28.00 -28.65
N GLY A 58 37.99 28.08 -28.98
CA GLY A 58 37.43 27.54 -30.23
C GLY A 58 37.00 26.08 -30.19
N CYS A 59 37.25 25.34 -29.09
CA CYS A 59 36.78 23.98 -28.91
C CYS A 59 35.48 23.95 -28.07
N PRO A 60 34.42 23.24 -28.50
CA PRO A 60 33.21 23.07 -27.71
C PRO A 60 33.42 22.04 -26.60
N VAL A 61 33.19 22.45 -25.35
CA VAL A 61 33.27 21.61 -24.15
C VAL A 61 31.85 21.36 -23.63
N PRO A 62 31.43 20.10 -23.41
CA PRO A 62 30.09 19.81 -22.88
C PRO A 62 29.92 20.31 -21.44
N LEU A 63 28.75 20.87 -21.15
CA LEU A 63 28.34 21.34 -19.82
C LEU A 63 27.16 20.51 -19.31
N ALA A 64 27.30 19.96 -18.11
CA ALA A 64 26.20 19.35 -17.37
C ALA A 64 25.77 20.27 -16.22
N TRP A 65 24.46 20.52 -16.12
CA TRP A 65 23.87 21.43 -15.15
C TRP A 65 23.09 20.65 -14.11
N PHE A 66 23.26 21.00 -12.85
CA PHE A 66 22.52 20.42 -11.74
C PHE A 66 21.84 21.54 -10.94
N ALA A 67 20.57 21.35 -10.60
CA ALA A 67 19.88 22.25 -9.69
C ALA A 67 20.44 22.03 -8.29
N ALA A 68 20.82 23.11 -7.59
CA ALA A 68 21.16 22.97 -6.18
C ALA A 68 19.89 22.62 -5.39
N PRO A 69 19.92 21.62 -4.48
CA PRO A 69 18.79 21.35 -3.62
C PRO A 69 18.49 22.59 -2.77
N GLN A 70 17.20 22.94 -2.65
CA GLN A 70 16.78 23.99 -1.71
C GLN A 70 17.17 23.58 -0.28
N PRO A 71 17.46 24.55 0.62
CA PRO A 71 17.67 24.23 2.03
C PRO A 71 16.37 23.65 2.59
N MET A 72 16.31 22.33 2.72
CA MET A 72 15.17 21.64 3.28
C MET A 72 15.13 21.89 4.79
N ARG A 73 13.98 22.32 5.29
CA ARG A 73 13.70 22.33 6.73
C ARG A 73 14.04 20.94 7.27
N ALA A 74 14.81 20.86 8.34
CA ALA A 74 14.97 19.64 9.10
C ALA A 74 13.57 19.20 9.56
N GLN A 75 13.02 18.12 8.99
CA GLN A 75 11.68 17.62 9.32
C GLN A 75 11.73 16.19 9.83
N ALA A 76 10.94 15.94 10.87
CA ALA A 76 10.82 14.67 11.57
C ALA A 76 9.88 13.76 10.80
N TRP A 77 10.42 12.70 10.20
CA TRP A 77 9.60 11.75 9.48
C TRP A 77 8.78 10.87 10.42
N MET A 78 7.59 10.50 9.93
CA MET A 78 6.55 9.88 10.73
C MET A 78 6.80 8.38 10.86
N ARG A 79 7.04 7.94 12.11
CA ARG A 79 7.07 6.53 12.50
C ARG A 79 5.65 5.99 12.44
N ILE A 80 5.51 4.80 11.88
CA ILE A 80 4.27 4.01 11.90
C ILE A 80 4.55 2.68 12.59
N GLU A 81 3.74 2.32 13.56
CA GLU A 81 3.90 1.08 14.33
C GLU A 81 2.58 0.62 14.89
N ALA A 82 2.50 -0.66 15.25
CA ALA A 82 1.34 -1.12 16.01
C ALA A 82 1.24 -0.40 17.36
N SER A 83 0.01 -0.20 17.81
CA SER A 83 -0.28 0.32 19.14
C SER A 83 0.50 -0.47 20.22
N PRO A 84 0.90 0.15 21.35
CA PRO A 84 1.60 -0.54 22.44
C PRO A 84 0.93 -1.83 22.95
N SER A 85 -0.37 -1.98 22.70
CA SER A 85 -1.17 -3.18 23.00
C SER A 85 -0.96 -4.37 22.05
N SER A 86 -0.26 -4.18 20.92
CA SER A 86 -0.04 -5.16 19.85
C SER A 86 1.47 -5.24 19.53
N PRO A 87 2.14 -6.38 19.79
CA PRO A 87 3.58 -6.49 19.61
C PRO A 87 3.94 -6.71 18.13
N MET A 88 4.03 -5.62 17.36
CA MET A 88 4.49 -5.64 15.95
C MET A 88 5.69 -4.69 15.75
N GLY A 89 6.25 -4.67 14.54
CA GLY A 89 7.39 -3.83 14.19
C GLY A 89 7.06 -2.34 14.05
N SER A 90 8.11 -1.52 13.90
CA SER A 90 7.98 -0.10 13.53
C SER A 90 8.63 0.16 12.17
N GLY A 91 8.01 1.02 11.36
CA GLY A 91 8.48 1.45 10.05
C GLY A 91 8.28 2.95 9.84
N THR A 92 8.36 3.38 8.60
CA THR A 92 8.17 4.77 8.18
C THR A 92 6.90 4.88 7.34
N LEU A 93 6.11 5.93 7.56
CA LEU A 93 4.94 6.21 6.73
C LEU A 93 5.40 6.75 5.37
N ALA A 94 5.16 5.99 4.29
CA ALA A 94 5.54 6.34 2.94
C ALA A 94 4.65 7.43 2.35
N ALA A 95 3.34 7.27 2.51
CA ALA A 95 2.37 8.18 1.92
C ALA A 95 1.01 8.04 2.62
N VAL A 96 0.17 9.06 2.42
CA VAL A 96 -1.27 8.93 2.57
C VAL A 96 -1.87 8.69 1.19
N LEU A 97 -2.71 7.69 1.08
CA LEU A 97 -3.47 7.35 -0.12
C LEU A 97 -4.95 7.66 0.11
N ARG A 98 -5.66 7.85 -0.99
CA ARG A 98 -7.11 8.01 -1.03
C ARG A 98 -7.70 6.91 -1.90
N SER A 99 -8.65 6.17 -1.37
CA SER A 99 -9.30 5.10 -2.15
C SER A 99 -10.01 5.69 -3.38
N ARG A 100 -9.89 5.02 -4.52
CA ARG A 100 -10.59 5.38 -5.77
C ARG A 100 -12.08 5.11 -5.67
N ASP A 101 -12.44 4.04 -4.99
CA ASP A 101 -13.84 3.59 -4.84
C ASP A 101 -14.55 4.29 -3.67
N SER A 102 -13.80 4.82 -2.71
CA SER A 102 -14.33 5.58 -1.58
C SER A 102 -13.43 6.79 -1.30
N PRO A 103 -13.64 7.91 -2.00
CA PRO A 103 -12.75 9.08 -1.89
C PRO A 103 -12.63 9.66 -0.49
N ASP A 104 -13.54 9.37 0.43
CA ASP A 104 -13.45 9.79 1.84
C ASP A 104 -12.57 8.88 2.69
N THR A 105 -12.22 7.70 2.18
CA THR A 105 -11.35 6.73 2.85
C THR A 105 -9.89 7.07 2.60
N LEU A 106 -9.20 7.41 3.69
CA LEU A 106 -7.76 7.64 3.70
C LEU A 106 -7.03 6.40 4.21
N LEU A 107 -5.91 6.09 3.56
CA LEU A 107 -5.05 4.97 3.91
C LEU A 107 -3.62 5.46 4.16
N GLY A 108 -2.98 5.01 5.23
CA GLY A 108 -1.56 5.14 5.46
C GLY A 108 -0.82 3.99 4.81
N LEU A 109 0.25 4.30 4.07
CA LEU A 109 1.08 3.31 3.38
C LEU A 109 2.41 3.12 4.09
N THR A 110 2.83 1.88 4.31
CA THR A 110 4.18 1.51 4.74
C THR A 110 4.60 0.17 4.12
N ALA A 111 5.80 -0.34 4.44
CA ALA A 111 6.23 -1.67 4.01
C ALA A 111 5.45 -2.76 4.76
N GLY A 112 5.08 -3.84 4.09
CA GLY A 112 4.22 -4.88 4.64
C GLY A 112 4.87 -5.69 5.75
N HIS A 113 6.15 -6.03 5.60
CA HIS A 113 6.91 -6.75 6.63
C HIS A 113 6.97 -5.98 7.97
N VAL A 114 6.75 -4.66 7.99
CA VAL A 114 6.64 -3.86 9.22
C VAL A 114 5.43 -4.31 10.05
N LEU A 115 4.31 -4.62 9.38
CA LEU A 115 3.02 -4.92 9.99
C LEU A 115 2.54 -6.37 9.78
N ASN A 116 3.41 -7.26 9.29
CA ASN A 116 3.06 -8.64 8.89
C ASN A 116 2.61 -9.56 10.05
N HIS A 117 2.83 -9.17 11.31
CA HIS A 117 2.35 -9.94 12.47
C HIS A 117 1.01 -9.44 13.02
N GLY A 118 0.41 -8.45 12.37
CA GLY A 118 -0.87 -7.89 12.77
C GLY A 118 -2.04 -8.73 12.30
N ARG A 119 -3.20 -8.37 12.84
CA ARG A 119 -4.50 -8.82 12.38
C ARG A 119 -5.23 -7.65 11.77
N PHE A 120 -6.12 -7.97 10.84
CA PHE A 120 -7.08 -7.00 10.34
C PHE A 120 -7.80 -6.29 11.50
N GLY A 121 -7.84 -4.97 11.47
CA GLY A 121 -8.43 -4.14 12.52
C GLY A 121 -7.50 -3.82 13.69
N ASP A 122 -6.28 -4.38 13.74
CA ASP A 122 -5.32 -4.06 14.80
C ASP A 122 -4.98 -2.57 14.79
N ALA A 123 -4.92 -1.98 15.98
CA ALA A 123 -4.62 -0.56 16.12
C ALA A 123 -3.19 -0.26 15.68
N VAL A 124 -3.03 0.74 14.81
CA VAL A 124 -1.76 1.24 14.30
C VAL A 124 -1.68 2.72 14.58
N VAL A 125 -0.53 3.20 15.02
CA VAL A 125 -0.30 4.60 15.35
C VAL A 125 0.75 5.21 14.45
N VAL A 126 0.59 6.51 14.20
CA VAL A 126 1.53 7.33 13.43
C VAL A 126 1.96 8.52 14.29
N HIS A 127 3.26 8.69 14.49
CA HIS A 127 3.85 9.82 15.24
C HIS A 127 5.25 10.20 14.77
N PRO A 128 5.70 11.44 15.07
CA PRO A 128 7.11 11.78 14.96
C PRO A 128 7.97 10.80 15.77
N ALA A 129 9.15 10.45 15.27
CA ALA A 129 10.02 9.45 15.91
C ALA A 129 10.30 9.70 17.40
N ASP A 130 10.36 10.98 17.81
CA ASP A 130 10.70 11.41 19.17
C ASP A 130 9.48 11.80 20.03
N ALA A 131 8.26 11.61 19.52
CA ALA A 131 7.04 12.02 20.23
C ALA A 131 6.52 10.93 21.19
N ALA A 132 6.08 11.35 22.37
CA ALA A 132 5.52 10.46 23.39
C ALA A 132 4.05 10.05 23.13
N GLN A 133 3.36 10.75 22.22
CA GLN A 133 1.95 10.49 21.89
C GLN A 133 1.73 10.37 20.38
N PRO A 134 0.78 9.51 19.96
CA PRO A 134 0.41 9.37 18.56
C PRO A 134 -0.23 10.65 18.02
N VAL A 135 0.13 11.03 16.79
CA VAL A 135 -0.54 12.14 16.08
C VAL A 135 -1.78 11.63 15.36
N VAL A 136 -1.71 10.42 14.79
CA VAL A 136 -2.83 9.75 14.13
C VAL A 136 -2.91 8.31 14.64
N SER A 137 -4.13 7.82 14.83
CA SER A 137 -4.40 6.41 15.12
C SER A 137 -5.33 5.86 14.05
N GLY A 138 -5.00 4.68 13.56
CA GLY A 138 -5.67 3.97 12.49
C GLY A 138 -5.79 2.48 12.77
N GLN A 139 -6.27 1.72 11.79
CA GLN A 139 -6.38 0.27 11.90
C GLN A 139 -5.72 -0.42 10.72
N LEU A 140 -4.98 -1.50 10.98
CA LEU A 140 -4.40 -2.33 9.93
C LEU A 140 -5.52 -2.85 9.02
N TYR A 141 -5.42 -2.52 7.74
CA TYR A 141 -6.46 -2.79 6.74
C TYR A 141 -6.09 -3.95 5.83
N ASP A 142 -4.88 -3.96 5.29
CA ASP A 142 -4.40 -5.02 4.41
C ASP A 142 -2.87 -5.01 4.38
N TRP A 143 -2.23 -6.15 4.14
CA TRP A 143 -0.78 -6.22 4.01
C TRP A 143 -0.34 -7.45 3.23
N LEU A 144 0.77 -7.29 2.52
CA LEU A 144 1.52 -8.37 1.89
C LEU A 144 3.01 -8.15 2.14
N PRO A 145 3.82 -9.22 2.29
CA PRO A 145 3.41 -10.63 2.34
C PRO A 145 2.70 -10.98 3.65
N ASP A 146 1.81 -11.99 3.65
CA ASP A 146 1.12 -12.54 4.83
C ASP A 146 1.74 -13.91 5.21
N VAL A 147 2.89 -13.86 5.92
CA VAL A 147 3.81 -14.94 6.42
C VAL A 147 4.54 -15.89 5.43
N GLY A 148 5.87 -16.10 5.62
CA GLY A 148 6.60 -17.32 5.19
C GLY A 148 8.09 -17.16 4.80
N VAL A 149 8.91 -18.20 5.07
CA VAL A 149 10.28 -18.38 4.52
C VAL A 149 10.20 -19.03 3.14
N GLY A 150 10.85 -18.46 2.12
CA GLY A 150 10.92 -19.04 0.77
C GLY A 150 9.71 -18.76 -0.12
N LEU A 151 8.86 -17.79 0.25
CA LEU A 151 7.80 -17.28 -0.62
C LEU A 151 8.37 -16.37 -1.70
N SER A 152 7.81 -16.44 -2.91
CA SER A 152 8.03 -15.46 -3.98
C SER A 152 6.83 -14.53 -4.05
N VAL A 153 7.07 -13.23 -3.96
CA VAL A 153 6.02 -12.20 -3.88
C VAL A 153 6.33 -11.03 -4.82
N ASP A 154 5.28 -10.38 -5.31
CA ASP A 154 5.40 -9.22 -6.20
C ASP A 154 5.19 -7.89 -5.47
N LEU A 155 4.82 -7.94 -4.19
CA LEU A 155 4.41 -6.82 -3.37
C LEU A 155 4.83 -7.01 -1.91
N ASP A 156 5.44 -5.97 -1.34
CA ASP A 156 5.66 -5.82 0.09
C ASP A 156 5.18 -4.42 0.51
N ALA A 157 3.98 -4.36 1.07
CA ALA A 157 3.28 -3.14 1.46
C ALA A 157 2.20 -3.44 2.51
N ALA A 158 1.92 -2.48 3.40
CA ALA A 158 0.79 -2.49 4.31
C ALA A 158 -0.01 -1.20 4.22
N LEU A 159 -1.33 -1.35 4.38
CA LEU A 159 -2.33 -0.30 4.38
C LEU A 159 -2.97 -0.20 5.77
N VAL A 160 -3.15 1.03 6.22
CA VAL A 160 -3.74 1.35 7.52
C VAL A 160 -4.86 2.34 7.28
N THR A 161 -6.09 2.07 7.73
CA THR A 161 -7.16 3.07 7.66
C THR A 161 -6.79 4.27 8.51
N LEU A 162 -6.98 5.47 7.98
CA LEU A 162 -6.72 6.72 8.69
C LEU A 162 -8.04 7.48 8.90
N PRO A 163 -8.17 8.24 9.99
CA PRO A 163 -9.33 9.07 10.22
C PRO A 163 -9.43 10.19 9.18
N ALA A 164 -10.65 10.70 8.94
CA ALA A 164 -10.91 11.70 7.90
C ALA A 164 -10.08 12.98 8.06
N ASN A 165 -9.73 13.37 9.29
CA ASN A 165 -8.89 14.53 9.60
C ASN A 165 -7.38 14.23 9.57
N ALA A 166 -6.95 13.04 9.15
CA ALA A 166 -5.53 12.67 9.15
C ALA A 166 -4.68 13.59 8.26
N ILE A 167 -5.23 14.06 7.14
CA ILE A 167 -4.53 15.01 6.27
C ILE A 167 -4.17 16.29 7.03
N ASP A 168 -5.12 16.87 7.76
CA ASP A 168 -4.88 18.10 8.52
C ASP A 168 -3.85 17.89 9.64
N LEU A 169 -3.93 16.75 10.34
CA LEU A 169 -3.00 16.39 11.41
C LEU A 169 -1.56 16.16 10.91
N LEU A 170 -1.42 15.75 9.65
CA LEU A 170 -0.15 15.42 9.01
C LEU A 170 0.38 16.50 8.06
N ALA A 171 -0.43 17.51 7.70
CA ALA A 171 -0.14 18.48 6.65
C ALA A 171 1.23 19.14 6.80
N ASP A 172 1.55 19.64 8.00
CA ASP A 172 2.81 20.31 8.31
C ASP A 172 3.93 19.35 8.78
N ARG A 173 3.65 18.05 8.82
CA ARG A 173 4.52 17.00 9.38
C ARG A 173 5.08 16.07 8.32
N LEU A 174 4.41 15.95 7.18
CA LEU A 174 4.84 15.16 6.05
C LEU A 174 5.32 16.03 4.91
N ASP A 175 6.37 15.55 4.24
CA ASP A 175 6.67 15.95 2.89
C ASP A 175 5.71 15.21 1.95
N TRP A 176 4.84 15.96 1.28
CA TRP A 176 3.86 15.38 0.37
C TRP A 176 4.45 15.24 -1.04
N PRO A 177 4.22 14.13 -1.75
CA PRO A 177 4.71 14.00 -3.12
C PRO A 177 3.96 14.94 -4.07
N ARG A 178 4.57 15.29 -5.20
CA ARG A 178 3.88 16.04 -6.26
C ARG A 178 2.90 15.18 -7.04
N ALA A 179 3.26 13.91 -7.23
CA ALA A 179 2.48 12.88 -7.91
C ALA A 179 3.00 11.50 -7.51
N ALA A 180 2.34 10.44 -7.96
CA ALA A 180 2.95 9.12 -8.05
C ALA A 180 3.37 8.87 -9.51
N ARG A 181 4.56 8.31 -9.69
CA ARG A 181 5.09 7.99 -11.01
C ARG A 181 5.21 6.49 -11.17
N ARG A 182 4.49 5.97 -12.15
CA ARG A 182 4.36 4.52 -12.39
C ARG A 182 5.60 3.94 -13.09
N ASP A 183 6.22 4.70 -13.98
CA ASP A 183 7.39 4.29 -14.75
C ASP A 183 8.52 5.31 -14.61
N VAL A 184 9.69 4.83 -14.19
CA VAL A 184 10.90 5.64 -14.03
C VAL A 184 12.03 4.97 -14.80
N PRO A 185 12.77 5.71 -15.65
CA PRO A 185 13.94 5.16 -16.30
C PRO A 185 14.97 4.66 -15.27
N VAL A 186 15.62 3.53 -15.57
CA VAL A 186 16.82 3.09 -14.84
C VAL A 186 17.89 4.19 -14.90
N PHE A 187 18.76 4.24 -13.90
CA PHE A 187 19.77 5.29 -13.72
C PHE A 187 19.22 6.70 -13.46
N SER A 188 17.92 6.82 -13.17
CA SER A 188 17.37 8.10 -12.73
C SER A 188 17.80 8.40 -11.29
N PRO A 189 18.10 9.66 -10.97
CA PRO A 189 18.38 10.07 -9.60
C PRO A 189 17.17 9.83 -8.71
N VAL A 190 17.42 9.38 -7.48
CA VAL A 190 16.40 9.16 -6.46
C VAL A 190 16.79 9.75 -5.13
N THR A 191 15.79 10.01 -4.30
CA THR A 191 15.96 10.39 -2.90
C THR A 191 15.13 9.48 -2.03
N LEU A 192 15.76 8.84 -1.05
CA LEU A 192 15.08 8.10 0.01
C LEU A 192 14.79 9.01 1.19
N LEU A 193 13.54 9.01 1.63
CA LEU A 193 13.05 9.82 2.74
C LEU A 193 12.90 8.95 4.02
N THR A 194 14.01 8.67 4.70
CA THR A 194 14.21 7.87 5.93
C THR A 194 13.43 8.33 7.19
N ARG A 195 13.87 8.05 8.43
CA ARG A 195 13.40 8.71 9.68
C ARG A 195 14.25 9.88 10.18
N HIS A 196 15.49 9.97 9.70
CA HIS A 196 16.47 10.92 10.24
C HIS A 196 17.06 11.90 9.22
N HIS A 197 17.29 11.46 7.98
CA HIS A 197 17.93 12.26 6.95
C HIS A 197 17.65 11.77 5.52
N ARG A 198 17.68 12.66 4.53
CA ARG A 198 17.51 12.31 3.11
C ARG A 198 18.77 11.66 2.57
N ILE A 199 18.60 10.53 1.87
CA ILE A 199 19.70 9.80 1.24
C ILE A 199 19.52 9.88 -0.27
N GLY A 200 20.48 10.50 -0.96
CA GLY A 200 20.53 10.49 -2.42
C GLY A 200 20.89 9.12 -2.97
N GLY A 201 20.59 8.89 -4.22
CA GLY A 201 20.98 7.67 -4.92
C GLY A 201 20.57 7.66 -6.38
N GLU A 202 20.68 6.49 -6.98
CA GLU A 202 20.38 6.27 -8.40
C GLU A 202 19.68 4.93 -8.60
N LEU A 203 18.59 4.90 -9.38
CA LEU A 203 17.92 3.65 -9.77
C LEU A 203 18.86 2.74 -10.54
N GLN A 204 18.73 1.45 -10.30
CA GLN A 204 19.41 0.39 -11.02
C GLN A 204 18.38 -0.46 -11.76
N TRP A 205 18.85 -1.45 -12.51
CA TRP A 205 17.96 -2.44 -13.13
C TRP A 205 17.08 -3.12 -12.08
N PRO A 206 15.77 -3.30 -12.34
CA PRO A 206 14.92 -4.07 -11.45
C PRO A 206 15.39 -5.52 -11.42
N LEU A 207 15.33 -6.12 -10.24
CA LEU A 207 15.80 -7.49 -10.02
C LEU A 207 14.79 -8.26 -9.17
N THR A 208 14.80 -9.58 -9.36
CA THR A 208 14.29 -10.49 -8.36
C THR A 208 15.35 -10.68 -7.29
N THR A 209 15.03 -10.35 -6.04
CA THR A 209 16.00 -10.34 -4.95
C THR A 209 15.44 -10.96 -3.68
N LEU A 210 16.33 -11.53 -2.87
CA LEU A 210 15.98 -12.05 -1.56
C LEU A 210 15.91 -10.89 -0.56
N VAL A 211 14.78 -10.77 0.13
CA VAL A 211 14.56 -9.81 1.21
C VAL A 211 14.57 -10.57 2.54
N GLN A 212 15.43 -10.12 3.45
CA GLN A 212 15.50 -10.59 4.83
C GLN A 212 14.96 -9.49 5.76
N ALA A 213 13.76 -9.68 6.29
CA ALA A 213 13.10 -8.75 7.20
C ALA A 213 12.97 -9.38 8.59
N GLY A 214 13.99 -9.20 9.43
CA GLY A 214 14.05 -9.86 10.75
C GLY A 214 14.04 -11.39 10.60
N PRO A 215 13.07 -12.12 11.21
CA PRO A 215 12.95 -13.57 11.05
C PRO A 215 12.35 -13.99 9.69
N GLN A 216 11.84 -13.05 8.89
CA GLN A 216 11.17 -13.34 7.62
C GLN A 216 12.15 -13.30 6.46
N GLN A 217 11.94 -14.21 5.51
CA GLN A 217 12.77 -14.32 4.31
C GLN A 217 11.92 -14.66 3.10
N TYR A 218 11.87 -13.76 2.12
CA TYR A 218 11.08 -13.96 0.90
C TYR A 218 11.81 -13.40 -0.31
N THR A 219 11.45 -13.89 -1.48
CA THR A 219 11.95 -13.41 -2.76
C THR A 219 10.98 -12.36 -3.28
N MET A 220 11.45 -11.12 -3.45
CA MET A 220 10.70 -10.03 -4.07
C MET A 220 10.99 -10.01 -5.57
N ASN A 221 9.98 -10.25 -6.40
CA ASN A 221 10.13 -10.24 -7.84
C ASN A 221 10.05 -8.82 -8.40
N ASN A 222 10.92 -8.52 -9.36
CA ASN A 222 10.90 -7.26 -10.10
C ASN A 222 10.87 -6.04 -9.14
N ALA A 223 11.68 -6.10 -8.08
CA ALA A 223 11.82 -5.04 -7.12
C ALA A 223 12.48 -3.81 -7.76
N LEU A 224 12.13 -2.61 -7.27
CA LEU A 224 12.99 -1.46 -7.50
C LEU A 224 14.32 -1.72 -6.82
N CYS A 225 15.41 -1.54 -7.57
CA CYS A 225 16.76 -1.59 -7.04
C CYS A 225 17.41 -0.23 -7.25
N TYR A 226 18.23 0.20 -6.30
CA TYR A 226 18.92 1.49 -6.38
C TYR A 226 20.23 1.43 -5.59
N GLN A 227 21.15 2.32 -5.98
CA GLN A 227 22.37 2.59 -5.24
C GLN A 227 22.18 3.87 -4.44
N LEU A 228 22.16 3.75 -3.11
CA LEU A 228 22.18 4.89 -2.20
C LEU A 228 23.62 5.37 -1.99
N ASP A 229 23.78 6.69 -1.85
CA ASP A 229 25.04 7.35 -1.50
C ASP A 229 25.44 7.12 -0.03
N GLY A 230 24.49 6.63 0.77
CA GLY A 230 24.64 6.31 2.18
C GLY A 230 24.01 4.96 2.53
N SER A 231 23.74 4.74 3.82
CA SER A 231 23.06 3.53 4.31
C SER A 231 21.73 3.91 4.95
N SER A 232 20.68 3.15 4.63
CA SER A 232 19.50 3.14 5.49
C SER A 232 19.77 2.36 6.77
N VAL A 233 18.98 2.63 7.80
CA VAL A 233 19.11 2.03 9.13
C VAL A 233 17.81 1.32 9.52
N PRO A 234 17.84 0.41 10.51
CA PRO A 234 16.63 -0.20 11.03
C PRO A 234 15.57 0.85 11.40
N GLY A 235 14.35 0.63 10.91
CA GLY A 235 13.23 1.58 11.03
C GLY A 235 12.94 2.40 9.77
N ASP A 236 13.88 2.49 8.82
CA ASP A 236 13.65 3.15 7.53
C ASP A 236 12.76 2.32 6.59
N SER A 237 12.47 1.05 6.90
CA SER A 237 11.49 0.24 6.17
C SER A 237 10.16 0.99 6.04
N GLY A 238 9.64 1.08 4.82
CA GLY A 238 8.46 1.87 4.49
C GLY A 238 8.75 3.31 4.05
N ALA A 239 10.00 3.78 4.13
CA ALA A 239 10.37 5.12 3.69
C ALA A 239 10.01 5.37 2.21
N PRO A 240 9.47 6.54 1.85
CA PRO A 240 9.17 6.84 0.46
C PRO A 240 10.44 7.07 -0.35
N LEU A 241 10.48 6.49 -1.54
CA LEU A 241 11.49 6.74 -2.56
C LEU A 241 10.92 7.69 -3.60
N TRP A 242 11.58 8.83 -3.81
CA TRP A 242 11.17 9.86 -4.75
C TRP A 242 12.15 10.00 -5.91
N ASP A 243 11.67 10.42 -7.07
CA ASP A 243 12.52 10.92 -8.15
C ASP A 243 12.93 12.39 -7.91
N ASP A 244 13.72 12.95 -8.83
CA ASP A 244 14.18 14.35 -8.81
C ASP A 244 13.06 15.37 -9.02
N GLU A 245 11.91 14.94 -9.54
CA GLU A 245 10.69 15.73 -9.64
C GLU A 245 9.81 15.67 -8.38
N GLU A 246 10.30 15.04 -7.30
CA GLU A 246 9.59 14.85 -6.03
C GLU A 246 8.29 14.04 -6.20
N GLN A 247 8.28 13.11 -7.15
CA GLN A 247 7.19 12.16 -7.36
C GLN A 247 7.50 10.87 -6.62
N LEU A 248 6.50 10.30 -5.94
CA LEU A 248 6.63 9.01 -5.27
C LEU A 248 6.77 7.92 -6.32
N ILE A 249 7.83 7.13 -6.24
CA ILE A 249 8.13 6.04 -7.19
C ILE A 249 8.15 4.66 -6.52
N GLY A 250 8.32 4.61 -5.20
CA GLY A 250 8.30 3.34 -4.49
C GLY A 250 8.35 3.46 -2.97
N VAL A 251 8.29 2.30 -2.33
CA VAL A 251 8.35 2.12 -0.87
C VAL A 251 9.61 1.31 -0.55
N HIS A 252 10.50 1.84 0.28
CA HIS A 252 11.74 1.17 0.67
C HIS A 252 11.48 -0.07 1.53
N LEU A 253 12.14 -1.18 1.20
CA LEU A 253 12.03 -2.43 1.96
C LEU A 253 13.24 -2.65 2.86
N GLY A 254 14.42 -2.29 2.37
CA GLY A 254 15.66 -2.47 3.09
C GLY A 254 16.86 -2.23 2.20
N ALA A 255 18.03 -2.30 2.83
CA ALA A 255 19.30 -2.07 2.18
C ALA A 255 20.32 -3.15 2.52
N ALA A 256 21.20 -3.46 1.57
CA ALA A 256 22.44 -4.15 1.87
C ALA A 256 23.42 -3.18 2.58
N PRO A 257 24.44 -3.69 3.29
CA PRO A 257 25.44 -2.85 3.93
C PRO A 257 26.12 -1.84 2.99
N ALA A 258 26.65 -0.76 3.56
CA ALA A 258 27.40 0.26 2.84
C ALA A 258 28.49 -0.37 1.93
N GLY A 259 28.51 0.02 0.65
CA GLY A 259 29.51 -0.45 -0.32
C GLY A 259 29.11 -1.68 -1.14
N ALA A 260 27.98 -2.32 -0.87
CA ALA A 260 27.38 -3.28 -1.79
C ALA A 260 26.82 -2.55 -3.04
N ALA A 261 26.99 -3.14 -4.22
CA ALA A 261 26.36 -2.65 -5.45
C ALA A 261 24.85 -2.89 -5.40
N GLY A 262 24.04 -1.86 -5.68
CA GLY A 262 22.58 -1.94 -5.58
C GLY A 262 22.13 -2.13 -4.13
N ASN A 263 22.63 -1.29 -3.22
CA ASN A 263 22.39 -1.45 -1.79
C ASN A 263 20.98 -1.09 -1.33
N GLY A 264 20.03 -0.73 -2.20
CA GLY A 264 18.65 -0.43 -1.80
C GLY A 264 17.62 -1.22 -2.61
N VAL A 265 16.58 -1.71 -1.93
CA VAL A 265 15.48 -2.47 -2.53
C VAL A 265 14.14 -1.83 -2.14
N GLY A 266 13.19 -1.76 -3.07
CA GLY A 266 11.88 -1.17 -2.87
C GLY A 266 10.76 -1.85 -3.64
N THR A 267 9.53 -1.68 -3.17
CA THR A 267 8.31 -2.01 -3.91
C THR A 267 7.96 -0.86 -4.86
N PRO A 268 7.77 -1.09 -6.18
CA PRO A 268 7.30 -0.05 -7.10
C PRO A 268 5.92 0.50 -6.70
N ILE A 269 5.76 1.83 -6.70
CA ILE A 269 4.51 2.46 -6.26
C ILE A 269 3.31 2.05 -7.11
N ALA A 270 3.51 1.81 -8.41
CA ALA A 270 2.43 1.41 -9.32
C ALA A 270 1.69 0.17 -8.82
N ARG A 271 2.44 -0.83 -8.34
CA ARG A 271 1.89 -2.08 -7.81
C ARG A 271 1.08 -1.85 -6.55
N VAL A 272 1.58 -0.97 -5.68
CA VAL A 272 0.89 -0.60 -4.45
C VAL A 272 -0.43 0.08 -4.77
N LEU A 273 -0.46 1.05 -5.69
CA LEU A 273 -1.67 1.80 -6.04
C LEU A 273 -2.70 0.94 -6.78
N ASP A 274 -2.24 -0.04 -7.56
CA ASP A 274 -3.11 -1.01 -8.22
C ASP A 274 -3.71 -1.99 -7.21
N TRP A 275 -2.90 -2.52 -6.29
CA TRP A 275 -3.37 -3.40 -5.21
C TRP A 275 -4.30 -2.68 -4.23
N ALA A 276 -3.95 -1.45 -3.82
CA ALA A 276 -4.70 -0.65 -2.87
C ALA A 276 -5.95 0.00 -3.48
N GLU A 277 -6.09 -0.04 -4.80
CA GLU A 277 -7.12 0.69 -5.54
C GLU A 277 -7.25 2.15 -5.10
N ALA A 278 -6.10 2.81 -4.99
CA ALA A 278 -5.99 4.13 -4.37
C ALA A 278 -5.06 5.04 -5.18
N ASP A 279 -5.24 6.34 -5.00
CA ASP A 279 -4.37 7.38 -5.51
C ASP A 279 -3.58 8.01 -4.38
N VAL A 280 -2.36 8.48 -4.67
CA VAL A 280 -1.56 9.18 -3.67
C VAL A 280 -2.15 10.56 -3.39
N VAL A 281 -2.22 10.96 -2.11
CA VAL A 281 -2.53 12.34 -1.74
C VAL A 281 -1.28 13.19 -2.02
N THR A 282 -1.45 14.22 -2.83
CA THR A 282 -0.36 15.09 -3.32
C THR A 282 -0.43 16.49 -2.73
N ARG A 283 0.67 17.25 -2.87
CA ARG A 283 0.71 18.70 -2.53
C ARG A 283 -0.46 19.50 -3.12
N SER A 284 -0.84 19.22 -4.37
CA SER A 284 -1.94 19.93 -5.04
C SER A 284 -3.30 19.55 -4.46
N SER A 285 -3.48 18.30 -4.03
CA SER A 285 -4.73 17.84 -3.42
C SER A 285 -4.98 18.43 -2.02
N LEU A 286 -3.92 18.80 -1.28
CA LEU A 286 -4.04 19.51 0.00
C LEU A 286 -4.70 20.89 -0.15
N GLY A 287 -4.33 21.63 -1.19
CA GLY A 287 -4.85 22.99 -1.45
C GLY A 287 -6.32 23.02 -1.86
N ALA A 288 -6.83 21.95 -2.48
CA ALA A 288 -8.24 21.81 -2.84
C ALA A 288 -9.14 21.53 -1.62
N LEU A 289 -8.60 20.89 -0.57
CA LEU A 289 -9.33 20.56 0.66
C LEU A 289 -9.54 21.80 1.56
N ALA A 290 -8.65 22.80 1.50
CA ALA A 290 -8.72 24.01 2.31
C ALA A 290 -9.89 24.97 1.96
N LEU A 291 -10.58 24.76 0.84
CA LEU A 291 -11.74 25.56 0.40
C LEU A 291 -13.09 24.85 0.63
N GLY A 292 -13.08 23.62 1.15
CA GLY A 292 -14.29 22.84 1.45
C GLY A 292 -14.71 23.05 2.90
N THR A 293 -15.90 23.63 3.09
CA THR A 293 -16.61 23.72 4.39
C THR A 293 -16.54 22.40 5.17
N THR A 294 -16.11 22.51 6.43
CA THR A 294 -16.16 21.45 7.43
C THR A 294 -17.57 20.91 7.61
N VAL A 295 -17.87 19.78 6.98
CA VAL A 295 -18.92 18.89 7.46
C VAL A 295 -18.23 17.92 8.41
N SER A 296 -18.51 18.08 9.71
CA SER A 296 -18.16 17.09 10.71
C SER A 296 -18.99 15.83 10.46
N THR A 297 -18.44 14.91 9.69
CA THR A 297 -18.93 13.54 9.55
C THR A 297 -17.93 12.63 10.25
N PRO A 298 -18.36 11.65 11.08
CA PRO A 298 -17.44 10.79 11.81
C PRO A 298 -16.57 9.98 10.83
N ALA A 299 -15.36 9.61 11.29
CA ALA A 299 -14.37 8.85 10.54
C ALA A 299 -14.96 7.58 9.87
N PRO A 300 -14.43 7.15 8.71
CA PRO A 300 -14.83 5.90 8.09
C PRO A 300 -14.34 4.74 8.97
N VAL A 301 -15.24 4.22 9.78
CA VAL A 301 -15.20 2.83 10.24
C VAL A 301 -15.41 1.99 8.98
N LEU A 302 -14.78 0.82 8.87
CA LEU A 302 -15.31 -0.24 7.99
C LEU A 302 -16.83 -0.21 8.14
N PRO A 303 -17.62 -0.24 7.05
CA PRO A 303 -19.06 -0.29 7.23
C PRO A 303 -19.34 -1.35 8.27
N ASN A 304 -20.01 -0.97 9.36
CA ASN A 304 -20.57 -1.95 10.27
C ASN A 304 -21.63 -2.65 9.43
N LEU A 305 -21.19 -3.58 8.58
CA LEU A 305 -22.04 -4.37 7.71
C LEU A 305 -22.93 -5.10 8.70
N GLY A 306 -24.16 -4.62 8.84
CA GLY A 306 -25.11 -5.27 9.73
C GLY A 306 -25.16 -6.75 9.40
N ASP A 307 -25.55 -7.57 10.37
CA ASP A 307 -25.60 -9.03 10.22
C ASP A 307 -26.20 -9.46 8.87
N ASP A 308 -27.26 -8.80 8.40
CA ASP A 308 -27.92 -9.09 7.13
C ASP A 308 -27.09 -8.72 5.89
N ASP A 309 -26.34 -7.63 5.91
CA ASP A 309 -25.51 -7.22 4.76
C ASP A 309 -24.27 -8.12 4.63
N THR A 310 -23.64 -8.48 5.76
CA THR A 310 -22.54 -9.46 5.76
C THR A 310 -23.01 -10.82 5.25
N VAL A 311 -24.20 -11.27 5.67
CA VAL A 311 -24.80 -12.49 5.15
C VAL A 311 -25.05 -12.37 3.65
N ALA A 312 -25.68 -11.29 3.17
CA ALA A 312 -25.95 -11.10 1.74
C ALA A 312 -24.68 -11.16 0.88
N ARG A 313 -23.60 -10.50 1.31
CA ARG A 313 -22.29 -10.55 0.63
C ARG A 313 -21.71 -11.97 0.62
N THR A 314 -21.88 -12.71 1.72
CA THR A 314 -21.48 -14.12 1.80
C THR A 314 -22.27 -14.98 0.82
N LEU A 315 -23.60 -14.82 0.73
CA LEU A 315 -24.43 -15.56 -0.23
C LEU A 315 -24.04 -15.25 -1.67
N TRP A 316 -23.76 -13.98 -1.98
CA TRP A 316 -23.29 -13.57 -3.29
C TRP A 316 -21.94 -14.21 -3.64
N GLY A 317 -20.98 -14.20 -2.70
CA GLY A 317 -19.68 -14.82 -2.91
C GLY A 317 -19.74 -16.35 -3.11
N GLU A 318 -20.60 -17.01 -2.35
CA GLU A 318 -20.65 -18.48 -2.29
C GLU A 318 -21.64 -19.10 -3.28
N ALA A 319 -22.69 -18.37 -3.68
CA ALA A 319 -23.83 -18.95 -4.40
C ALA A 319 -24.43 -18.07 -5.50
N ARG A 320 -23.79 -16.97 -5.93
CA ARG A 320 -24.36 -16.10 -7.01
C ARG A 320 -24.73 -16.83 -8.30
N ASN A 321 -23.98 -17.87 -8.66
CA ASN A 321 -24.21 -18.68 -9.86
C ASN A 321 -25.24 -19.82 -9.64
N GLN A 322 -25.87 -19.92 -8.46
CA GLN A 322 -26.85 -20.96 -8.11
C GLN A 322 -28.30 -20.44 -8.08
N GLY A 323 -28.51 -19.15 -8.33
CA GLY A 323 -29.82 -18.50 -8.25
C GLY A 323 -30.38 -18.45 -6.82
N THR A 324 -31.62 -18.00 -6.70
CA THR A 324 -32.28 -17.74 -5.40
C THR A 324 -32.27 -18.97 -4.48
N THR A 325 -32.63 -20.15 -5.00
CA THR A 325 -32.68 -21.39 -4.21
C THR A 325 -31.32 -21.78 -3.62
N GLY A 326 -30.23 -21.54 -4.35
CA GLY A 326 -28.88 -21.81 -3.85
C GLY A 326 -28.44 -20.81 -2.77
N MET A 327 -28.75 -19.52 -2.96
CA MET A 327 -28.48 -18.48 -1.96
C MET A 327 -29.28 -18.73 -0.66
N GLU A 328 -30.56 -19.07 -0.77
CA GLU A 328 -31.40 -19.42 0.38
C GLU A 328 -30.83 -20.63 1.13
N ALA A 329 -30.39 -21.68 0.42
CA ALA A 329 -29.78 -22.85 1.04
C ALA A 329 -28.51 -22.50 1.85
N VAL A 330 -27.62 -21.64 1.31
CA VAL A 330 -26.44 -21.16 2.06
C VAL A 330 -26.84 -20.27 3.23
N ALA A 331 -27.89 -19.44 3.10
CA ALA A 331 -28.41 -18.66 4.21
C ALA A 331 -28.91 -19.56 5.34
N HIS A 332 -29.66 -20.63 5.02
CA HIS A 332 -30.08 -21.61 6.02
C HIS A 332 -28.90 -22.22 6.78
N VAL A 333 -27.77 -22.52 6.11
CA VAL A 333 -26.54 -22.99 6.78
C VAL A 333 -26.01 -21.97 7.78
N ILE A 334 -25.96 -20.69 7.42
CA ILE A 334 -25.47 -19.62 8.32
C ILE A 334 -26.36 -19.53 9.56
N PHE A 335 -27.69 -19.52 9.39
CA PHE A 335 -28.63 -19.50 10.51
C PHE A 335 -28.58 -20.79 11.36
N ASN A 336 -28.35 -21.95 10.73
CA ASN A 336 -28.15 -23.20 11.46
C ASN A 336 -26.87 -23.16 12.30
N ARG A 337 -25.77 -22.61 11.77
CA ARG A 337 -24.54 -22.37 12.55
C ARG A 337 -24.83 -21.45 13.73
N GLN A 338 -25.60 -20.37 13.55
CA GLN A 338 -25.98 -19.47 14.65
C GLN A 338 -26.75 -20.20 15.75
N ALA A 339 -27.59 -21.16 15.37
CA ALA A 339 -28.35 -22.00 16.30
C ALA A 339 -27.55 -23.21 16.83
N ASP A 340 -26.34 -23.49 16.36
CA ASP A 340 -25.51 -24.62 16.79
C ASP A 340 -24.54 -24.19 17.91
N ARG A 341 -24.40 -25.01 18.95
CA ARG A 341 -23.53 -24.73 20.11
C ARG A 341 -22.06 -24.48 19.73
N ARG A 342 -21.59 -25.03 18.60
CA ARG A 342 -20.22 -24.85 18.08
C ARG A 342 -19.94 -23.42 17.60
N TRP A 343 -20.98 -22.64 17.28
CA TRP A 343 -20.85 -21.24 16.85
C TRP A 343 -21.66 -20.24 17.69
N ARG A 344 -22.61 -20.70 18.52
CA ARG A 344 -23.33 -19.85 19.49
C ARG A 344 -22.33 -19.07 20.36
N GLY A 345 -22.61 -17.78 20.56
CA GLY A 345 -21.81 -16.88 21.42
C GLY A 345 -20.61 -16.21 20.74
N LYS A 346 -20.37 -16.46 19.44
CA LYS A 346 -19.23 -15.88 18.70
C LYS A 346 -19.47 -14.50 18.09
N GLY A 347 -20.54 -13.78 18.46
CA GLY A 347 -20.73 -12.38 18.07
C GLY A 347 -21.68 -12.10 16.89
N GLY A 348 -22.65 -12.97 16.61
CA GLY A 348 -23.71 -12.72 15.61
C GLY A 348 -23.52 -13.45 14.28
N LEU A 349 -24.36 -13.14 13.28
CA LEU A 349 -24.30 -13.77 11.95
C LEU A 349 -23.06 -13.29 11.17
N ALA A 350 -22.70 -12.01 11.29
CA ALA A 350 -21.51 -11.46 10.65
C ALA A 350 -20.24 -12.18 11.13
N ALA A 351 -20.12 -12.44 12.43
CA ALA A 351 -18.97 -13.15 12.99
C ALA A 351 -18.86 -14.60 12.49
N ILE A 352 -20.00 -15.28 12.23
CA ILE A 352 -20.01 -16.63 11.63
C ILE A 352 -19.51 -16.59 10.19
N CYS A 353 -19.90 -15.57 9.43
CA CYS A 353 -19.49 -15.38 8.05
C CYS A 353 -17.99 -15.06 7.95
N LEU A 354 -17.50 -14.16 8.80
CA LEU A 354 -16.14 -13.65 8.75
C LEU A 354 -15.12 -14.49 9.53
N GLN A 355 -15.58 -15.53 10.24
CA GLN A 355 -14.66 -16.43 10.94
C GLN A 355 -13.71 -17.10 9.93
N PRO A 356 -12.39 -17.16 10.21
CA PRO A 356 -11.40 -17.70 9.27
C PRO A 356 -11.79 -19.06 8.69
N ALA A 357 -11.63 -19.20 7.38
CA ALA A 357 -11.89 -20.41 6.60
C ALA A 357 -13.33 -20.97 6.68
N GLN A 358 -14.32 -20.21 7.19
CA GLN A 358 -15.72 -20.66 7.21
C GLN A 358 -16.43 -20.54 5.85
N PHE A 359 -16.06 -19.52 5.07
CA PHE A 359 -16.54 -19.26 3.73
C PHE A 359 -15.35 -18.80 2.90
N SER A 360 -15.11 -19.48 1.77
CA SER A 360 -13.91 -19.26 0.97
C SER A 360 -13.83 -17.86 0.41
N CYS A 361 -14.99 -17.26 0.09
CA CYS A 361 -15.06 -15.90 -0.42
C CYS A 361 -14.45 -14.84 0.52
N TRP A 362 -14.30 -15.12 1.82
CA TRP A 362 -13.68 -14.20 2.78
C TRP A 362 -12.19 -14.47 3.02
N ASN A 363 -11.63 -15.56 2.47
CA ASN A 363 -10.23 -15.90 2.65
C ASN A 363 -9.33 -14.85 1.96
N ALA A 364 -8.21 -14.51 2.59
CA ALA A 364 -7.30 -13.45 2.12
C ALA A 364 -6.79 -13.64 0.68
N LYS A 365 -6.70 -14.90 0.21
CA LYS A 365 -6.23 -15.26 -1.14
C LYS A 365 -7.35 -15.50 -2.15
N ASP A 366 -8.63 -15.40 -1.74
CA ASP A 366 -9.75 -15.64 -2.64
C ASP A 366 -10.06 -14.38 -3.45
N PRO A 367 -10.03 -14.43 -4.80
CA PRO A 367 -10.32 -13.28 -5.64
C PRO A 367 -11.74 -12.74 -5.45
N ASN A 368 -12.67 -13.55 -4.92
CA ASN A 368 -14.02 -13.08 -4.60
C ASN A 368 -14.08 -12.20 -3.36
N ARG A 369 -13.06 -12.15 -2.50
CA ARG A 369 -13.09 -11.35 -1.26
C ARG A 369 -13.31 -9.87 -1.55
N ARG A 370 -12.55 -9.33 -2.50
CA ARG A 370 -12.71 -7.93 -2.93
C ARG A 370 -14.09 -7.69 -3.50
N LEU A 371 -14.56 -8.61 -4.36
CA LEU A 371 -15.88 -8.50 -4.96
C LEU A 371 -17.00 -8.56 -3.91
N CYS A 372 -16.86 -9.38 -2.87
CA CYS A 372 -17.82 -9.43 -1.76
C CYS A 372 -17.82 -8.14 -0.94
N LEU A 373 -16.68 -7.44 -0.83
CA LEU A 373 -16.58 -6.16 -0.13
C LEU A 373 -17.14 -4.97 -0.95
N THR A 374 -17.07 -5.05 -2.28
CA THR A 374 -17.45 -3.93 -3.17
C THR A 374 -18.80 -4.11 -3.86
N VAL A 375 -19.37 -5.32 -3.86
CA VAL A 375 -20.68 -5.55 -4.49
C VAL A 375 -21.76 -4.65 -3.87
N ASP A 376 -22.64 -4.13 -4.72
CA ASP A 376 -23.76 -3.26 -4.38
C ASP A 376 -25.02 -3.63 -5.18
N ASN A 377 -26.08 -2.84 -5.04
CA ASN A 377 -27.39 -3.11 -5.66
C ASN A 377 -27.39 -2.95 -7.19
N SER A 378 -26.29 -2.54 -7.82
CA SER A 378 -26.17 -2.56 -9.28
C SER A 378 -26.03 -3.98 -9.84
N ASP A 379 -25.61 -4.95 -9.01
CA ASP A 379 -25.59 -6.38 -9.35
C ASP A 379 -26.94 -7.03 -8.97
N PRO A 380 -27.73 -7.52 -9.95
CA PRO A 380 -29.00 -8.20 -9.66
C PRO A 380 -28.84 -9.42 -8.76
N ALA A 381 -27.70 -10.12 -8.82
CA ALA A 381 -27.44 -11.26 -7.95
C ALA A 381 -27.25 -10.83 -6.49
N PHE A 382 -26.76 -9.61 -6.23
CA PHE A 382 -26.65 -9.08 -4.87
C PHE A 382 -28.00 -8.67 -4.30
N VAL A 383 -28.88 -8.09 -5.13
CA VAL A 383 -30.27 -7.82 -4.76
C VAL A 383 -31.01 -9.13 -4.42
N LEU A 384 -30.79 -10.19 -5.21
CA LEU A 384 -31.31 -11.53 -4.89
C LEU A 384 -30.75 -12.08 -3.58
N ALA A 385 -29.45 -11.87 -3.30
CA ALA A 385 -28.84 -12.28 -2.06
C ALA A 385 -29.47 -11.57 -0.85
N GLN A 386 -29.67 -10.24 -0.92
CA GLN A 386 -30.37 -9.48 0.12
C GLN A 386 -31.81 -9.98 0.34
N ALA A 387 -32.54 -10.23 -0.76
CA ALA A 387 -33.89 -10.77 -0.70
C ALA A 387 -33.92 -12.17 -0.08
N ALA A 388 -32.93 -13.02 -0.36
CA ALA A 388 -32.81 -14.34 0.25
C ALA A 388 -32.58 -14.26 1.76
N VAL A 389 -31.76 -13.31 2.26
CA VAL A 389 -31.59 -13.11 3.70
C VAL A 389 -32.92 -12.77 4.38
N ALA A 390 -33.66 -11.81 3.82
CA ALA A 390 -34.95 -11.40 4.37
C ALA A 390 -35.98 -12.53 4.35
N GLN A 391 -36.04 -13.29 3.26
CA GLN A 391 -36.96 -14.43 3.11
C GLN A 391 -36.66 -15.54 4.11
N VAL A 392 -35.39 -15.96 4.24
CA VAL A 392 -35.01 -17.01 5.18
C VAL A 392 -35.24 -16.58 6.62
N ARG A 393 -34.95 -15.32 6.96
CA ARG A 393 -35.23 -14.76 8.29
C ARG A 393 -36.73 -14.79 8.61
N ALA A 394 -37.57 -14.34 7.68
CA ALA A 394 -39.03 -14.37 7.85
C ALA A 394 -39.57 -15.81 7.94
N ALA A 395 -39.09 -16.71 7.08
CA ALA A 395 -39.48 -18.11 7.08
C ALA A 395 -39.15 -18.79 8.42
N ARG A 396 -37.97 -18.53 8.99
CA ARG A 396 -37.58 -19.08 10.30
C ARG A 396 -38.41 -18.58 11.48
N VAL A 397 -38.97 -17.37 11.39
CA VAL A 397 -39.90 -16.85 12.39
C VAL A 397 -41.27 -17.51 12.25
N ALA A 398 -41.72 -17.75 11.02
CA ALA A 398 -43.00 -18.38 10.73
C ALA A 398 -43.00 -19.89 11.04
N ASP A 399 -41.97 -20.60 10.59
CA ASP A 399 -41.76 -22.03 10.80
C ASP A 399 -40.25 -22.35 10.86
N PRO A 400 -39.67 -22.51 12.06
CA PRO A 400 -38.27 -22.89 12.23
C PRO A 400 -37.89 -24.23 11.59
N SER A 401 -38.86 -25.09 11.27
CA SER A 401 -38.64 -26.40 10.65
C SER A 401 -38.60 -26.35 9.11
N ALA A 402 -38.99 -25.23 8.51
CA ALA A 402 -38.94 -24.98 7.07
C ALA A 402 -37.50 -24.67 6.62
N ASP A 403 -36.61 -25.66 6.71
CA ASP A 403 -35.23 -25.60 6.22
C ASP A 403 -35.03 -26.62 5.09
N PRO A 404 -34.88 -26.18 3.83
CA PRO A 404 -34.70 -27.07 2.68
C PRO A 404 -33.38 -27.85 2.74
N THR A 405 -32.43 -27.45 3.60
CA THR A 405 -31.16 -28.16 3.82
C THR A 405 -31.25 -29.24 4.90
N HIS A 406 -32.40 -29.38 5.57
CA HIS A 406 -32.66 -30.32 6.66
C HIS A 406 -31.68 -30.22 7.85
N GLY A 407 -31.34 -28.98 8.25
CA GLY A 407 -30.46 -28.70 9.39
C GLY A 407 -28.98 -28.74 9.06
N ALA A 408 -28.59 -28.53 7.79
CA ALA A 408 -27.20 -28.58 7.39
C ALA A 408 -26.37 -27.45 8.02
N THR A 409 -25.13 -27.77 8.39
CA THR A 409 -24.13 -26.81 8.90
C THR A 409 -22.89 -26.73 8.02
N HIS A 410 -22.76 -27.65 7.07
CA HIS A 410 -21.65 -27.75 6.14
C HIS A 410 -22.17 -28.02 4.73
N TYR A 411 -21.43 -27.57 3.73
CA TYR A 411 -21.68 -27.91 2.34
C TYR A 411 -20.37 -27.90 1.56
N HIS A 412 -20.38 -28.53 0.39
CA HIS A 412 -19.30 -28.42 -0.59
C HIS A 412 -19.84 -28.48 -2.02
N ALA A 413 -19.08 -27.97 -2.97
CA ALA A 413 -19.39 -28.11 -4.39
C ALA A 413 -19.21 -29.55 -4.88
N LYS A 414 -19.99 -29.98 -5.87
CA LYS A 414 -19.94 -31.33 -6.49
C LYS A 414 -18.54 -31.79 -6.93
N GLY A 415 -17.65 -30.84 -7.28
CA GLY A 415 -16.28 -31.12 -7.71
C GLY A 415 -15.22 -31.15 -6.61
N VAL A 416 -15.61 -30.96 -5.34
CA VAL A 416 -14.71 -30.89 -4.19
C VAL A 416 -15.10 -31.97 -3.20
N LEU A 417 -14.14 -32.71 -2.65
CA LEU A 417 -14.38 -33.66 -1.55
C LEU A 417 -13.56 -33.25 -0.32
N PRO A 418 -14.16 -32.53 0.63
CA PRO A 418 -13.44 -32.15 1.84
C PRO A 418 -13.27 -33.36 2.79
N PHE A 419 -12.21 -33.34 3.59
CA PHE A 419 -11.85 -34.46 4.48
C PHE A 419 -12.94 -34.85 5.49
N TRP A 420 -13.82 -33.91 5.83
CA TRP A 420 -14.92 -34.11 6.78
C TRP A 420 -16.16 -34.75 6.16
N ALA A 421 -16.31 -34.70 4.83
CA ALA A 421 -17.53 -35.18 4.14
C ALA A 421 -17.84 -36.67 4.40
N PRO A 422 -16.86 -37.59 4.46
CA PRO A 422 -17.14 -38.99 4.77
C PRO A 422 -17.66 -39.23 6.20
N ALA A 423 -17.37 -38.32 7.13
CA ALA A 423 -17.82 -38.41 8.52
C ALA A 423 -19.12 -37.64 8.79
N GLY A 424 -19.55 -36.79 7.85
CA GLY A 424 -20.82 -36.06 7.92
C GLY A 424 -21.98 -36.85 7.33
N GLU A 425 -23.19 -36.55 7.81
CA GLU A 425 -24.43 -37.09 7.24
C GLU A 425 -24.90 -36.19 6.08
N HIS A 426 -24.91 -36.72 4.86
CA HIS A 426 -25.45 -36.02 3.69
C HIS A 426 -26.97 -35.84 3.86
N THR A 427 -27.46 -34.60 3.73
CA THR A 427 -28.87 -34.29 3.92
C THR A 427 -29.60 -34.13 2.60
N VAL A 428 -29.06 -33.32 1.69
CA VAL A 428 -29.68 -32.98 0.42
C VAL A 428 -28.64 -32.42 -0.56
N THR A 429 -28.97 -32.42 -1.85
CA THR A 429 -28.21 -31.74 -2.90
C THR A 429 -29.07 -30.67 -3.53
N ILE A 430 -28.64 -29.41 -3.50
CA ILE A 430 -29.34 -28.27 -4.11
C ILE A 430 -28.38 -27.60 -5.08
N GLY A 431 -28.75 -27.56 -6.37
CA GLY A 431 -27.89 -27.03 -7.43
C GLY A 431 -26.55 -27.79 -7.52
N GLN A 432 -25.45 -27.07 -7.35
CA GLN A 432 -24.09 -27.59 -7.34
C GLN A 432 -23.53 -27.89 -5.94
N HIS A 433 -24.33 -27.71 -4.87
CA HIS A 433 -23.90 -27.92 -3.49
C HIS A 433 -24.51 -29.18 -2.87
N LEU A 434 -23.67 -29.95 -2.17
CA LEU A 434 -24.09 -31.06 -1.31
C LEU A 434 -24.05 -30.58 0.14
N PHE A 435 -25.14 -30.77 0.86
CA PHE A 435 -25.33 -30.28 2.23
C PHE A 435 -25.21 -31.42 3.24
N TYR A 436 -24.63 -31.09 4.40
CA TYR A 436 -24.31 -32.06 5.45
C TYR A 436 -24.63 -31.53 6.84
N ARG A 437 -25.01 -32.45 7.73
CA ARG A 437 -25.13 -32.25 9.17
C ARG A 437 -24.29 -33.27 9.93
N ASN A 438 -24.22 -33.12 11.25
CA ASN A 438 -23.48 -34.05 12.14
C ASN A 438 -22.00 -34.25 11.76
N VAL A 439 -21.38 -33.23 11.17
CA VAL A 439 -19.93 -33.21 10.90
C VAL A 439 -19.19 -33.08 12.24
N PRO A 440 -18.24 -33.99 12.56
CA PRO A 440 -17.53 -34.04 13.85
C PRO A 440 -16.73 -32.78 14.21
#